data_AF-A0A0F9BBB7-F1
#
_entry.id   AF-A0A0F9BBB7-F1
#
_cell.length_a   1.000
_cell.length_b   1.000
_cell.length_c   1.000
_cell.angle_alpha   90.00
_cell.angle_beta   90.00
_cell.angle_gamma   90.00
#
_symmetry.space_group_name_H-M   'P 1'
#
loop_
_entity.id
_entity.type
_entity.pdbx_description
1 polymer ?
#
loop_
_entity_poly.entity_id
_entity_poly.type
_entity_poly.pdbx_seq_one_letter_code
_entity_poly.pdbx_strand_id
1 'polypeptide(L)'
;KLLVIDYQQQGDQLAYRYLANGSQDDLYEPWSSSKIQAFSGAIAKVRATNLELGAHATIGNSNVADLITSINSYAPFGSADGNSNAIASYFINVAGREYLSNLFADSWLKLNDSRIMFKGAYATEIFTPSKTRWQSTDSDTVVSDIAYFTVNSDDPAYLGYRCDGCGLTGNKAMTTLAQAEWLKRLASHTREPLTQQPFLQAEDIDVLFNGTGHTDKTAKVGGMMQGISQMITQSLAQVLAANDSRPAKQVLDELTQGQWRVWQKIGWGPSETRSTTEVVMLAHVYLPFIQGGREFTLAAQNSVPGASEEHLAATGLQMQANFTHAFKQLLKSQ
;
A
#
# COMPACT_ATOMS: atom_id res chain seq x y z
N LYS A 1 -11.81 10.27 -7.21
CA LYS A 1 -12.27 9.50 -6.03
C LYS A 1 -11.34 9.75 -4.86
N LEU A 2 -11.87 10.03 -3.66
CA LEU A 2 -11.05 10.27 -2.47
C LEU A 2 -11.81 9.87 -1.20
N LEU A 3 -11.14 9.10 -0.36
CA LEU A 3 -11.52 8.88 1.04
C LEU A 3 -10.30 9.20 1.93
N VAL A 4 -10.55 9.93 3.01
CA VAL A 4 -9.61 10.13 4.12
C VAL A 4 -10.26 9.59 5.40
N ILE A 5 -9.52 8.76 6.14
CA ILE A 5 -9.88 8.26 7.46
C ILE A 5 -8.99 9.00 8.46
N ASP A 6 -9.55 9.99 9.14
CA ASP A 6 -8.89 10.82 10.15
C ASP A 6 -8.94 10.13 11.52
N TYR A 7 -7.82 10.16 12.24
CA TYR A 7 -7.64 9.45 13.51
C TYR A 7 -7.70 10.46 14.65
N GLN A 8 -8.35 10.06 15.74
CA GLN A 8 -8.37 10.85 16.96
C GLN A 8 -8.33 9.92 18.18
N GLN A 9 -7.43 10.20 19.12
CA GLN A 9 -7.50 9.55 20.43
C GLN A 9 -8.70 10.11 21.21
N GLN A 10 -9.60 9.24 21.65
CA GLN A 10 -10.73 9.57 22.52
C GLN A 10 -10.66 8.70 23.79
N GLY A 11 -10.11 9.28 24.87
CA GLY A 11 -9.79 8.51 26.07
C GLY A 11 -8.74 7.44 25.76
N ASP A 12 -9.04 6.18 26.07
CA ASP A 12 -8.16 5.03 25.83
C ASP A 12 -8.38 4.36 24.46
N GLN A 13 -9.26 4.90 23.61
CA GLN A 13 -9.63 4.30 22.31
C GLN A 13 -9.27 5.20 21.13
N LEU A 14 -9.02 4.59 19.96
CA LEU A 14 -8.94 5.32 18.70
C LEU A 14 -10.33 5.49 18.10
N ALA A 15 -10.69 6.73 17.82
CA ALA A 15 -11.86 7.09 17.04
C ALA A 15 -11.46 7.48 15.62
N TYR A 16 -12.38 7.23 14.68
CA TYR A 16 -12.16 7.46 13.26
C TYR A 16 -13.25 8.34 12.67
N ARG A 17 -12.84 9.34 11.88
CA ARG A 17 -13.75 10.17 11.09
C ARG A 17 -13.48 9.94 9.61
N TYR A 18 -14.50 9.44 8.90
CA TYR A 18 -14.43 9.16 7.47
C TYR A 18 -14.89 10.40 6.69
N LEU A 19 -14.01 10.91 5.84
CA LEU A 19 -14.21 12.08 5.01
C LEU A 19 -14.10 11.66 3.54
N ALA A 20 -15.26 11.47 2.91
CA ALA A 20 -15.36 11.04 1.52
C ALA A 20 -16.04 12.11 0.65
N ASN A 21 -15.74 12.10 -0.64
CA ASN A 21 -16.41 12.95 -1.63
C ASN A 21 -17.60 12.25 -2.34
N GLY A 22 -18.19 11.23 -1.70
CA GLY A 22 -19.32 10.46 -2.22
C GLY A 22 -18.96 9.34 -3.22
N SER A 23 -17.68 9.09 -3.46
CA SER A 23 -17.19 8.03 -4.38
C SER A 23 -16.49 6.87 -3.68
N GLN A 24 -16.66 6.74 -2.37
CA GLN A 24 -15.90 5.79 -1.56
C GLN A 24 -16.18 4.32 -1.88
N ASP A 25 -17.35 4.04 -2.46
CA ASP A 25 -17.82 2.70 -2.85
C ASP A 25 -17.75 2.47 -4.37
N ASP A 26 -17.21 3.45 -5.12
CA ASP A 26 -17.03 3.32 -6.56
C ASP A 26 -15.80 2.45 -6.86
N LEU A 27 -15.99 1.45 -7.72
CA LEU A 27 -14.91 0.57 -8.14
C LEU A 27 -13.91 1.29 -9.06
N TYR A 28 -12.65 0.89 -8.94
CA TYR A 28 -11.58 1.21 -9.88
C TYR A 28 -10.51 0.13 -9.85
N GLU A 29 -9.64 0.14 -10.86
CA GLU A 29 -8.43 -0.69 -10.86
C GLU A 29 -7.37 0.00 -9.98
N PRO A 30 -6.89 -0.63 -8.90
CA PRO A 30 -5.98 -0.02 -7.94
C PRO A 30 -4.55 0.19 -8.47
N TRP A 31 -4.23 -0.37 -9.65
CA TRP A 31 -2.86 -0.35 -10.17
C TRP A 31 -1.87 -0.89 -9.11
N SER A 32 -0.66 -0.33 -9.04
CA SER A 32 0.35 -0.74 -8.06
C SER A 32 0.02 -0.37 -6.61
N SER A 33 -1.04 0.41 -6.31
CA SER A 33 -1.37 0.71 -4.91
C SER A 33 -1.79 -0.55 -4.15
N SER A 34 -2.38 -1.54 -4.85
CA SER A 34 -2.79 -2.81 -4.25
C SER A 34 -1.64 -3.75 -3.86
N LYS A 35 -0.37 -3.37 -4.11
CA LYS A 35 0.79 -4.20 -3.77
C LYS A 35 1.00 -4.35 -2.27
N ILE A 36 0.46 -3.41 -1.48
CA ILE A 36 0.47 -3.48 -0.01
C ILE A 36 -0.37 -4.67 0.47
N GLN A 37 -1.50 -4.91 -0.16
CA GLN A 37 -2.40 -6.03 0.11
C GLN A 37 -1.77 -7.36 -0.31
N ALA A 38 -1.07 -7.39 -1.45
CA ALA A 38 -0.30 -8.57 -1.86
C ALA A 38 0.77 -8.95 -0.83
N PHE A 39 1.59 -7.99 -0.39
CA PHE A 39 2.62 -8.23 0.61
C PHE A 39 2.03 -8.69 1.95
N SER A 40 1.15 -7.87 2.55
CA SER A 40 0.59 -8.16 3.88
C SER A 40 -0.22 -9.47 3.89
N GLY A 41 -0.95 -9.77 2.82
CA GLY A 41 -1.63 -11.06 2.66
C GLY A 41 -0.66 -12.23 2.60
N ALA A 42 0.45 -12.11 1.86
CA ALA A 42 1.45 -13.17 1.75
C ALA A 42 2.16 -13.45 3.07
N ILE A 43 2.58 -12.41 3.80
CA ILE A 43 3.21 -12.57 5.11
C ILE A 43 2.25 -13.23 6.09
N ALA A 44 0.99 -12.79 6.14
CA ALA A 44 -0.03 -13.42 6.96
C ALA A 44 -0.25 -14.90 6.59
N LYS A 45 -0.25 -15.22 5.29
CA LYS A 45 -0.42 -16.60 4.80
C LYS A 45 0.75 -17.50 5.21
N VAL A 46 1.99 -17.00 5.10
CA VAL A 46 3.19 -17.71 5.56
C VAL A 46 3.12 -17.93 7.06
N ARG A 47 2.82 -16.88 7.83
CA ARG A 47 2.75 -16.99 9.30
C ARG A 47 1.63 -17.91 9.77
N ALA A 48 0.52 -17.99 9.03
CA ALA A 48 -0.54 -18.96 9.31
C ALA A 48 -0.07 -20.43 9.17
N THR A 49 0.99 -20.69 8.41
CA THR A 49 1.60 -22.03 8.26
C THR A 49 2.80 -22.26 9.18
N ASN A 50 3.51 -21.20 9.55
CA ASN A 50 4.59 -21.22 10.52
C ASN A 50 4.57 -19.93 11.35
N LEU A 51 4.09 -20.00 12.60
CA LEU A 51 3.81 -18.84 13.45
C LEU A 51 5.04 -17.98 13.74
N GLU A 52 6.24 -18.55 13.67
CA GLU A 52 7.51 -17.87 13.95
C GLU A 52 8.12 -17.22 12.70
N LEU A 53 7.56 -17.48 11.51
CA LEU A 53 8.10 -17.01 10.23
C LEU A 53 7.20 -15.92 9.63
N GLY A 54 7.73 -14.69 9.53
CA GLY A 54 7.05 -13.56 8.89
C GLY A 54 8.00 -12.70 8.05
N ALA A 55 7.92 -11.38 8.20
CA ALA A 55 8.62 -10.45 7.32
C ALA A 55 10.09 -10.20 7.69
N HIS A 56 10.51 -10.51 8.93
CA HIS A 56 11.93 -10.64 9.29
C HIS A 56 12.49 -11.96 8.75
N ALA A 57 12.61 -12.04 7.43
CA ALA A 57 13.03 -13.25 6.75
C ALA A 57 13.81 -12.95 5.47
N THR A 58 14.50 -13.97 4.99
CA THR A 58 15.04 -14.06 3.64
C THR A 58 14.21 -15.05 2.81
N ILE A 59 14.16 -14.82 1.50
CA ILE A 59 13.57 -15.71 0.50
C ILE A 59 14.69 -16.07 -0.45
N GLY A 60 15.21 -17.29 -0.33
CA GLY A 60 16.49 -17.62 -0.93
C GLY A 60 17.59 -16.68 -0.44
N ASN A 61 18.11 -15.80 -1.31
CA ASN A 61 19.16 -14.85 -0.96
C ASN A 61 18.65 -13.40 -0.78
N SER A 62 17.34 -13.16 -0.91
CA SER A 62 16.77 -11.80 -0.87
C SER A 62 16.08 -11.54 0.46
N ASN A 63 16.42 -10.45 1.15
CA ASN A 63 15.70 -10.05 2.37
C ASN A 63 14.28 -9.59 1.99
N VAL A 64 13.27 -10.03 2.74
CA VAL A 64 11.88 -9.60 2.55
C VAL A 64 11.75 -8.07 2.66
N ALA A 65 12.50 -7.46 3.57
CA ALA A 65 12.58 -6.01 3.74
C ALA A 65 13.11 -5.28 2.48
N ASP A 66 14.09 -5.85 1.78
CA ASP A 66 14.60 -5.30 0.52
C ASP A 66 13.53 -5.38 -0.57
N LEU A 67 12.84 -6.53 -0.67
CA LEU A 67 11.80 -6.77 -1.66
C LEU A 67 10.61 -5.82 -1.50
N ILE A 68 10.10 -5.61 -0.27
CA ILE A 68 9.01 -4.65 -0.04
C ILE A 68 9.46 -3.21 -0.27
N THR A 69 10.71 -2.89 0.04
CA THR A 69 11.25 -1.55 -0.25
C THR A 69 11.31 -1.31 -1.75
N SER A 70 11.84 -2.27 -2.51
CA SER A 70 11.91 -2.22 -3.97
C SER A 70 10.52 -2.13 -4.63
N ILE A 71 9.52 -2.84 -4.07
CA ILE A 71 8.12 -2.71 -4.49
C ILE A 71 7.65 -1.25 -4.41
N ASN A 72 8.00 -0.54 -3.34
CA ASN A 72 7.53 0.80 -3.05
C ASN A 72 8.34 1.89 -3.79
N SER A 73 9.65 1.71 -3.92
CA SER A 73 10.57 2.65 -4.57
C SER A 73 10.62 2.54 -6.10
N TYR A 74 10.16 1.42 -6.68
CA TYR A 74 10.34 1.09 -8.10
C TYR A 74 11.81 1.07 -8.54
N ALA A 75 12.73 0.86 -7.60
CA ALA A 75 14.16 0.85 -7.82
C ALA A 75 14.80 -0.38 -7.17
N PRO A 76 15.99 -0.79 -7.63
CA PRO A 76 16.81 -1.73 -6.87
C PRO A 76 17.00 -1.24 -5.43
N PHE A 77 17.01 -2.17 -4.48
CA PHE A 77 17.22 -1.84 -3.07
C PHE A 77 17.83 -3.04 -2.36
N GLY A 78 19.01 -2.86 -1.75
CA GLY A 78 19.73 -3.98 -1.13
C GLY A 78 19.93 -5.13 -2.12
N SER A 79 19.36 -6.30 -1.79
CA SER A 79 19.39 -7.52 -2.61
C SER A 79 18.29 -7.62 -3.69
N ALA A 80 17.36 -6.66 -3.75
CA ALA A 80 16.26 -6.66 -4.71
C ALA A 80 16.60 -5.88 -6.00
N ASP A 81 16.11 -6.36 -7.15
CA ASP A 81 16.49 -5.91 -8.49
C ASP A 81 15.69 -4.71 -9.04
N GLY A 82 14.66 -4.25 -8.34
CA GLY A 82 13.80 -3.17 -8.81
C GLY A 82 12.53 -3.59 -9.56
N ASN A 83 12.34 -4.89 -9.86
CA ASN A 83 11.18 -5.35 -10.61
C ASN A 83 9.94 -5.47 -9.71
N SER A 84 9.39 -4.31 -9.32
CA SER A 84 8.24 -4.16 -8.42
C SER A 84 7.02 -4.99 -8.86
N ASN A 85 6.79 -5.17 -10.16
CA ASN A 85 5.68 -5.99 -10.66
C ASN A 85 5.93 -7.49 -10.49
N ALA A 86 7.15 -7.97 -10.81
CA ALA A 86 7.50 -9.38 -10.65
C ALA A 86 7.51 -9.79 -9.17
N ILE A 87 8.10 -8.96 -8.30
CA ILE A 87 8.14 -9.20 -6.84
C ILE A 87 6.72 -9.21 -6.25
N ALA A 88 5.87 -8.24 -6.61
CA ALA A 88 4.51 -8.23 -6.10
C ALA A 88 3.65 -9.40 -6.64
N SER A 89 3.89 -9.85 -7.87
CA SER A 89 3.22 -11.03 -8.42
C SER A 89 3.64 -12.31 -7.69
N TYR A 90 4.90 -12.41 -7.26
CA TYR A 90 5.36 -13.48 -6.38
C TYR A 90 4.60 -13.50 -5.05
N PHE A 91 4.45 -12.35 -4.36
CA PHE A 91 3.68 -12.29 -3.12
C PHE A 91 2.19 -12.64 -3.33
N ILE A 92 1.58 -12.24 -4.45
CA ILE A 92 0.23 -12.72 -4.80
C ILE A 92 0.19 -14.24 -4.87
N ASN A 93 1.17 -14.85 -5.53
CA ASN A 93 1.21 -16.29 -5.75
C ASN A 93 1.55 -17.09 -4.48
N VAL A 94 2.24 -16.49 -3.51
CA VAL A 94 2.41 -17.06 -2.16
C VAL A 94 1.09 -17.02 -1.39
N ALA A 95 0.35 -15.90 -1.45
CA ALA A 95 -0.90 -15.74 -0.72
C ALA A 95 -2.04 -16.58 -1.31
N GLY A 96 -2.13 -16.64 -2.65
CA GLY A 96 -3.27 -17.13 -3.41
C GLY A 96 -4.38 -16.08 -3.54
N ARG A 97 -4.98 -15.99 -4.72
CA ARG A 97 -5.96 -14.93 -5.06
C ARG A 97 -7.32 -15.08 -4.40
N GLU A 98 -7.75 -16.32 -4.17
CA GLU A 98 -8.96 -16.59 -3.38
C GLU A 98 -8.80 -16.08 -1.95
N TYR A 99 -7.69 -16.43 -1.31
CA TYR A 99 -7.37 -15.94 0.02
C TYR A 99 -7.30 -14.40 0.07
N LEU A 100 -6.57 -13.76 -0.86
CA LEU A 100 -6.48 -12.30 -0.92
C LEU A 100 -7.85 -11.63 -1.12
N SER A 101 -8.70 -12.17 -1.98
CA SER A 101 -10.05 -11.63 -2.20
C SER A 101 -10.92 -11.77 -0.96
N ASN A 102 -10.84 -12.92 -0.27
CA ASN A 102 -11.63 -13.18 0.93
C ASN A 102 -11.23 -12.31 2.12
N LEU A 103 -10.01 -11.76 2.15
CA LEU A 103 -9.60 -10.78 3.16
C LEU A 103 -10.40 -9.47 3.08
N PHE A 104 -10.90 -9.08 1.90
CA PHE A 104 -11.81 -7.93 1.78
C PHE A 104 -13.22 -8.27 2.24
N ALA A 105 -13.68 -9.48 1.93
CA ALA A 105 -14.96 -10.01 2.37
C ALA A 105 -14.84 -10.54 3.82
N ASP A 106 -15.30 -11.76 4.08
CA ASP A 106 -15.62 -12.23 5.43
C ASP A 106 -14.40 -12.48 6.34
N SER A 107 -13.22 -12.70 5.77
CA SER A 107 -12.06 -13.17 6.53
C SER A 107 -11.38 -12.09 7.36
N TRP A 108 -11.50 -10.80 6.99
CA TRP A 108 -10.86 -9.73 7.75
C TRP A 108 -11.57 -8.38 7.68
N LEU A 109 -11.65 -7.73 6.52
CA LEU A 109 -12.25 -6.40 6.41
C LEU A 109 -13.77 -6.43 6.61
N LYS A 110 -14.43 -7.53 6.25
CA LYS A 110 -15.88 -7.75 6.34
C LYS A 110 -16.67 -6.70 5.57
N LEU A 111 -16.16 -6.33 4.39
CA LEU A 111 -16.86 -5.45 3.47
C LEU A 111 -17.96 -6.26 2.78
N ASN A 112 -19.21 -5.79 2.89
CA ASN A 112 -20.35 -6.41 2.21
C ASN A 112 -20.44 -5.93 0.74
N ASP A 113 -19.37 -6.14 -0.03
CA ASP A 113 -19.31 -5.80 -1.45
C ASP A 113 -18.57 -6.88 -2.24
N SER A 114 -19.35 -7.78 -2.86
CA SER A 114 -18.84 -8.92 -3.65
C SER A 114 -18.15 -8.51 -4.95
N ARG A 115 -18.24 -7.23 -5.35
CA ARG A 115 -17.59 -6.72 -6.55
C ARG A 115 -16.10 -6.46 -6.32
N ILE A 116 -15.68 -6.34 -5.06
CA ILE A 116 -14.28 -6.16 -4.67
C ILE A 116 -13.56 -7.48 -4.81
N MET A 117 -12.45 -7.48 -5.55
CA MET A 117 -11.71 -8.70 -5.82
C MET A 117 -10.21 -8.44 -5.96
N PHE A 118 -9.41 -9.47 -5.69
CA PHE A 118 -7.98 -9.49 -5.96
C PHE A 118 -7.64 -10.79 -6.69
N LYS A 119 -7.95 -10.82 -7.99
CA LYS A 119 -7.83 -12.02 -8.84
C LYS A 119 -6.79 -11.88 -9.95
N GLY A 120 -6.15 -10.72 -10.07
CA GLY A 120 -5.16 -10.43 -11.12
C GLY A 120 -3.71 -10.73 -10.79
N ALA A 121 -2.82 -10.18 -11.61
CA ALA A 121 -1.37 -10.12 -11.41
C ALA A 121 -0.84 -8.74 -11.82
N TYR A 122 0.45 -8.47 -11.61
CA TYR A 122 1.11 -7.24 -12.06
C TYR A 122 2.07 -7.45 -13.23
N ALA A 123 2.62 -8.65 -13.38
CA ALA A 123 3.47 -9.04 -14.50
C ALA A 123 3.28 -10.53 -14.84
N THR A 124 3.61 -10.88 -16.07
CA THR A 124 3.77 -12.28 -16.50
C THR A 124 5.06 -12.88 -15.96
N GLU A 125 6.13 -12.08 -15.94
CA GLU A 125 7.36 -12.38 -15.22
C GLU A 125 7.12 -12.31 -13.71
N ILE A 126 7.53 -13.35 -13.00
CA ILE A 126 7.37 -13.50 -11.55
C ILE A 126 8.76 -13.58 -10.94
N PHE A 127 8.97 -12.89 -9.82
CA PHE A 127 10.21 -13.01 -9.06
C PHE A 127 10.43 -14.47 -8.69
N THR A 128 11.57 -15.01 -9.12
CA THR A 128 11.94 -16.40 -8.85
C THR A 128 13.08 -16.39 -7.84
N PRO A 129 12.81 -16.74 -6.57
CA PRO A 129 13.86 -16.74 -5.56
C PRO A 129 14.90 -17.82 -5.87
N SER A 130 16.13 -17.61 -5.43
CA SER A 130 17.21 -18.60 -5.61
C SER A 130 16.91 -19.95 -4.96
N LYS A 131 16.08 -19.94 -3.91
CA LYS A 131 15.49 -21.11 -3.25
C LYS A 131 14.06 -20.75 -2.83
N THR A 132 13.14 -21.71 -2.86
CA THR A 132 11.76 -21.54 -2.37
C THR A 132 11.67 -21.44 -0.84
N ARG A 133 12.81 -21.64 -0.17
CA ARG A 133 12.96 -21.62 1.28
C ARG A 133 12.94 -20.20 1.81
N TRP A 134 12.06 -19.98 2.77
CA TRP A 134 12.06 -18.79 3.62
C TRP A 134 12.76 -19.12 4.93
N GLN A 135 13.60 -18.22 5.41
CA GLN A 135 14.35 -18.36 6.65
C GLN A 135 14.23 -17.08 7.46
N SER A 136 13.95 -17.19 8.76
CA SER A 136 13.94 -16.04 9.66
C SER A 136 15.34 -15.40 9.72
N THR A 137 15.39 -14.07 9.75
CA THR A 137 16.65 -13.34 10.02
C THR A 137 16.97 -13.28 11.50
N ASP A 138 16.01 -13.61 12.36
CA ASP A 138 16.14 -13.55 13.82
C ASP A 138 16.52 -14.92 14.41
N SER A 139 16.40 -15.99 13.62
CA SER A 139 16.78 -17.36 14.02
C SER A 139 17.14 -18.24 12.82
N ASP A 140 18.30 -18.88 12.87
CA ASP A 140 18.75 -19.85 11.86
C ASP A 140 17.96 -21.16 11.87
N THR A 141 17.19 -21.44 12.92
CA THR A 141 16.39 -22.67 13.03
C THR A 141 14.97 -22.50 12.48
N VAL A 142 14.49 -21.26 12.35
CA VAL A 142 13.14 -20.97 11.86
C VAL A 142 13.17 -20.86 10.35
N VAL A 143 12.74 -21.93 9.69
CA VAL A 143 12.83 -22.08 8.23
C VAL A 143 11.66 -22.88 7.69
N SER A 144 11.19 -22.54 6.49
CA SER A 144 10.10 -23.27 5.84
C SER A 144 10.21 -23.20 4.32
N ASP A 145 9.88 -24.28 3.64
CA ASP A 145 9.73 -24.29 2.19
C ASP A 145 8.30 -23.84 1.85
N ILE A 146 8.17 -22.65 1.26
CA ILE A 146 6.88 -22.03 1.00
C ILE A 146 6.37 -22.43 -0.37
N ALA A 147 5.21 -23.08 -0.41
CA ALA A 147 4.52 -23.37 -1.66
C ALA A 147 3.92 -22.08 -2.25
N TYR A 148 4.08 -21.89 -3.55
CA TYR A 148 3.50 -20.77 -4.29
C TYR A 148 3.28 -21.17 -5.76
N PHE A 149 2.40 -20.46 -6.44
CA PHE A 149 2.21 -20.63 -7.89
C PHE A 149 3.38 -20.02 -8.66
N THR A 150 4.14 -20.82 -9.40
CA THR A 150 5.27 -20.32 -10.22
C THR A 150 4.81 -19.63 -11.50
N VAL A 151 3.57 -19.90 -11.93
CA VAL A 151 2.88 -19.20 -13.03
C VAL A 151 1.55 -18.66 -12.50
N ASN A 152 1.20 -17.42 -12.84
CA ASN A 152 -0.02 -16.78 -12.33
C ASN A 152 -1.29 -17.59 -12.66
N SER A 153 -1.37 -18.18 -13.86
CA SER A 153 -2.53 -18.93 -14.33
C SER A 153 -2.71 -20.30 -13.67
N ASP A 154 -1.73 -20.77 -12.90
CA ASP A 154 -1.85 -22.02 -12.16
C ASP A 154 -2.70 -21.86 -10.89
N ASP A 155 -2.88 -20.62 -10.42
CA ASP A 155 -3.85 -20.27 -9.39
C ASP A 155 -5.26 -20.39 -9.99
N PRO A 156 -6.14 -21.30 -9.51
CA PRO A 156 -7.47 -21.48 -10.09
C PRO A 156 -8.35 -20.24 -9.99
N ALA A 157 -8.04 -19.31 -9.08
CA ALA A 157 -8.73 -18.04 -8.93
C ALA A 157 -8.12 -16.92 -9.80
N TYR A 158 -7.12 -17.21 -10.64
CA TYR A 158 -6.54 -16.21 -11.54
C TYR A 158 -7.54 -15.77 -12.61
N LEU A 159 -7.62 -14.45 -12.78
CA LEU A 159 -8.32 -13.81 -13.86
C LEU A 159 -7.35 -12.92 -14.65
N GLY A 160 -7.34 -13.05 -15.97
CA GLY A 160 -6.58 -12.16 -16.86
C GLY A 160 -7.06 -10.72 -16.78
N TYR A 161 -6.24 -9.74 -17.20
CA TYR A 161 -6.61 -8.32 -17.10
C TYR A 161 -7.91 -7.97 -17.84
N ARG A 162 -8.20 -8.68 -18.93
CA ARG A 162 -9.41 -8.55 -19.74
C ARG A 162 -10.34 -9.76 -19.59
N CYS A 163 -10.54 -10.22 -18.36
CA CYS A 163 -11.43 -11.34 -18.07
C CYS A 163 -12.89 -11.04 -18.44
N ASP A 164 -13.57 -12.05 -18.96
CA ASP A 164 -15.00 -11.99 -19.24
C ASP A 164 -15.77 -11.74 -17.94
N GLY A 165 -16.65 -10.74 -17.94
CA GLY A 165 -17.47 -10.38 -16.77
C GLY A 165 -16.80 -9.48 -15.73
N CYS A 166 -15.51 -9.16 -15.86
CA CYS A 166 -14.81 -8.25 -14.93
C CYS A 166 -15.12 -6.76 -15.17
N GLY A 167 -15.78 -6.45 -16.28
CA GLY A 167 -16.14 -5.08 -16.67
C GLY A 167 -14.90 -4.19 -16.85
N LEU A 168 -15.12 -2.88 -16.74
CA LEU A 168 -14.10 -1.88 -17.01
C LEU A 168 -13.02 -1.79 -15.92
N THR A 169 -13.31 -2.28 -14.71
CA THR A 169 -12.44 -2.14 -13.53
C THR A 169 -11.43 -3.27 -13.38
N GLY A 170 -11.47 -4.26 -14.26
CA GLY A 170 -10.46 -5.31 -14.35
C GLY A 170 -10.54 -6.37 -13.25
N ASN A 171 -9.45 -7.11 -13.11
CA ASN A 171 -9.34 -8.32 -12.28
C ASN A 171 -8.91 -8.06 -10.83
N LYS A 172 -8.68 -6.80 -10.45
CA LYS A 172 -8.34 -6.39 -9.09
C LYS A 172 -9.21 -5.23 -8.61
N ALA A 173 -10.46 -5.17 -9.05
CA ALA A 173 -11.35 -4.06 -8.75
C ALA A 173 -11.47 -3.83 -7.23
N MET A 174 -11.23 -2.59 -6.79
CA MET A 174 -11.32 -2.17 -5.40
C MET A 174 -12.00 -0.81 -5.30
N THR A 175 -12.42 -0.44 -4.08
CA THR A 175 -12.94 0.88 -3.75
C THR A 175 -11.95 1.66 -2.88
N THR A 176 -12.12 2.98 -2.71
CA THR A 176 -11.23 3.74 -1.83
C THR A 176 -11.49 3.35 -0.37
N LEU A 177 -12.73 3.00 -0.01
CA LEU A 177 -13.06 2.42 1.29
C LEU A 177 -12.23 1.17 1.58
N ALA A 178 -12.19 0.22 0.65
CA ALA A 178 -11.47 -1.03 0.84
C ALA A 178 -9.96 -0.84 1.01
N GLN A 179 -9.35 0.01 0.18
CA GLN A 179 -7.92 0.28 0.27
C GLN A 179 -7.56 1.05 1.55
N ALA A 180 -8.32 2.10 1.88
CA ALA A 180 -8.07 2.91 3.06
C ALA A 180 -8.31 2.09 4.34
N GLU A 181 -9.36 1.27 4.42
CA GLU A 181 -9.60 0.38 5.56
C GLU A 181 -8.47 -0.63 5.77
N TRP A 182 -7.99 -1.24 4.68
CA TRP A 182 -6.87 -2.17 4.74
C TRP A 182 -5.65 -1.51 5.38
N LEU A 183 -5.21 -0.38 4.81
CA LEU A 183 -4.03 0.32 5.32
C LEU A 183 -4.27 0.90 6.72
N LYS A 184 -5.50 1.34 7.02
CA LYS A 184 -5.89 1.85 8.33
C LYS A 184 -5.67 0.81 9.41
N ARG A 185 -6.16 -0.42 9.19
CA ARG A 185 -6.02 -1.52 10.15
C ARG A 185 -4.56 -1.97 10.31
N LEU A 186 -3.75 -1.89 9.25
CA LEU A 186 -2.30 -2.12 9.37
C LEU A 186 -1.63 -1.01 10.20
N ALA A 187 -1.97 0.26 9.97
CA ALA A 187 -1.39 1.39 10.71
C ALA A 187 -1.84 1.44 12.18
N SER A 188 -3.04 0.94 12.49
CA SER A 188 -3.56 0.83 13.85
C SER A 188 -3.37 -0.57 14.46
N HIS A 189 -2.57 -1.45 13.84
CA HIS A 189 -2.54 -2.89 14.12
C HIS A 189 -2.38 -3.24 15.61
N THR A 190 -1.43 -2.60 16.30
CA THR A 190 -1.18 -2.83 17.74
C THR A 190 -2.07 -1.99 18.66
N ARG A 191 -2.75 -0.98 18.12
CA ARG A 191 -3.62 -0.05 18.87
C ARG A 191 -5.10 -0.45 18.82
N GLU A 192 -5.50 -1.27 17.85
CA GLU A 192 -6.88 -1.74 17.66
C GLU A 192 -6.97 -3.28 17.53
N PRO A 193 -6.83 -4.02 18.64
CA PRO A 193 -6.81 -5.49 18.62
C PRO A 193 -8.04 -6.14 17.96
N LEU A 194 -9.22 -5.49 18.05
CA LEU A 194 -10.48 -6.01 17.49
C LEU A 194 -10.48 -6.10 15.95
N THR A 195 -9.63 -5.31 15.28
CA THR A 195 -9.55 -5.29 13.81
C THR A 195 -8.19 -5.74 13.29
N GLN A 196 -7.34 -6.23 14.18
CA GLN A 196 -6.01 -6.73 13.88
C GLN A 196 -6.08 -7.90 12.88
N GLN A 197 -5.14 -7.94 11.93
CA GLN A 197 -4.99 -9.12 11.08
C GLN A 197 -4.43 -10.26 11.95
N PRO A 198 -5.10 -11.44 12.04
CA PRO A 198 -4.82 -12.44 13.08
C PRO A 198 -3.43 -13.09 13.02
N PHE A 199 -2.78 -13.06 11.86
CA PHE A 199 -1.48 -13.68 11.59
C PHE A 199 -0.39 -12.65 11.28
N LEU A 200 -0.64 -11.35 11.37
CA LEU A 200 0.43 -10.35 11.28
C LEU A 200 0.87 -9.95 12.68
N GLN A 201 2.17 -9.77 12.86
CA GLN A 201 2.77 -9.24 14.08
C GLN A 201 3.25 -7.81 13.87
N ALA A 202 3.59 -7.12 14.96
CA ALA A 202 4.04 -5.73 14.92
C ALA A 202 5.30 -5.56 14.06
N GLU A 203 6.23 -6.51 14.12
CA GLU A 203 7.43 -6.57 13.27
C GLU A 203 7.08 -6.64 11.77
N ASP A 204 6.04 -7.39 11.38
CA ASP A 204 5.62 -7.49 9.98
C ASP A 204 5.13 -6.14 9.44
N ILE A 205 4.42 -5.40 10.30
CA ILE A 205 3.98 -4.03 10.01
C ILE A 205 5.18 -3.10 9.91
N ASP A 206 6.16 -3.23 10.80
CA ASP A 206 7.36 -2.38 10.78
C ASP A 206 8.22 -2.61 9.52
N VAL A 207 8.35 -3.86 9.06
CA VAL A 207 8.98 -4.17 7.76
C VAL A 207 8.23 -3.53 6.61
N LEU A 208 6.90 -3.63 6.60
CA LEU A 208 6.09 -3.03 5.54
C LEU A 208 6.24 -1.51 5.49
N PHE A 209 6.10 -0.85 6.64
CA PHE A 209 6.09 0.60 6.72
C PHE A 209 7.51 1.17 6.61
N ASN A 210 8.45 0.66 7.39
CA ASN A 210 9.78 1.25 7.58
C ASN A 210 10.92 0.43 6.95
N GLY A 211 10.66 -0.78 6.47
CA GLY A 211 11.68 -1.65 5.86
C GLY A 211 12.71 -2.16 6.85
N THR A 212 12.38 -2.28 8.13
CA THR A 212 13.29 -2.79 9.15
C THR A 212 13.89 -4.14 8.74
N GLY A 213 15.20 -4.31 8.95
CA GLY A 213 15.94 -5.50 8.48
C GLY A 213 16.40 -5.46 7.02
N HIS A 214 16.29 -4.31 6.34
CA HIS A 214 16.84 -4.13 4.99
C HIS A 214 18.38 -4.16 4.98
N THR A 215 18.96 -4.49 3.83
CA THR A 215 20.42 -4.69 3.69
C THR A 215 21.16 -3.51 3.05
N ASP A 216 20.45 -2.55 2.46
CA ASP A 216 21.07 -1.35 1.90
C ASP A 216 21.68 -0.47 3.00
N LYS A 217 23.01 -0.41 3.06
CA LYS A 217 23.74 0.35 4.08
C LYS A 217 23.72 1.86 3.86
N THR A 218 23.29 2.33 2.69
CA THR A 218 23.24 3.74 2.33
C THR A 218 21.89 4.37 2.66
N ALA A 219 20.83 3.55 2.67
CA ALA A 219 19.48 3.98 3.01
C ALA A 219 19.28 4.06 4.53
N LYS A 220 18.59 5.10 4.98
CA LYS A 220 18.20 5.25 6.40
C LYS A 220 16.88 4.58 6.75
N VAL A 221 16.04 4.34 5.75
CA VAL A 221 14.68 3.78 5.86
C VAL A 221 14.39 2.96 4.62
N GLY A 222 13.47 2.00 4.73
CA GLY A 222 12.94 1.21 3.62
C GLY A 222 11.40 1.24 3.57
N GLY A 223 10.81 0.14 3.09
CA GLY A 223 9.36 -0.09 3.08
C GLY A 223 8.59 0.98 2.32
N MET A 224 7.38 1.28 2.81
CA MET A 224 6.52 2.32 2.26
C MET A 224 7.08 3.75 2.43
N MET A 225 8.05 3.98 3.32
CA MET A 225 8.72 5.29 3.42
C MET A 225 9.55 5.63 2.18
N GLN A 226 9.99 4.63 1.41
CA GLN A 226 10.70 4.81 0.14
C GLN A 226 9.74 5.01 -1.05
N GLY A 227 8.44 5.18 -0.82
CA GLY A 227 7.47 5.48 -1.86
C GLY A 227 7.81 6.79 -2.59
N ILE A 228 7.78 6.76 -3.92
CA ILE A 228 8.38 7.80 -4.78
C ILE A 228 7.60 9.12 -4.90
N SER A 229 6.33 9.16 -4.46
CA SER A 229 5.48 10.32 -4.75
C SER A 229 5.77 11.49 -3.82
N GLN A 230 5.70 12.70 -4.35
CA GLN A 230 5.80 13.93 -3.56
C GLN A 230 4.45 14.63 -3.38
N MET A 231 3.37 14.11 -3.97
CA MET A 231 2.07 14.81 -3.99
C MET A 231 1.54 15.06 -2.58
N ILE A 232 1.62 14.07 -1.68
CA ILE A 232 1.12 14.22 -0.30
C ILE A 232 1.97 15.23 0.48
N THR A 233 3.29 15.10 0.44
CA THR A 233 4.19 15.98 1.20
C THR A 233 4.12 17.43 0.72
N GLN A 234 4.06 17.64 -0.61
CA GLN A 234 3.86 18.97 -1.19
C GLN A 234 2.49 19.57 -0.81
N SER A 235 1.42 18.78 -0.87
CA SER A 235 0.08 19.25 -0.48
C SER A 235 0.00 19.63 0.99
N LEU A 236 0.65 18.86 1.87
CA LEU A 236 0.71 19.15 3.31
C LEU A 236 1.48 20.42 3.60
N ALA A 237 2.67 20.59 3.02
CA ALA A 237 3.48 21.80 3.18
C ALA A 237 2.72 23.04 2.68
N GLN A 238 2.05 22.94 1.53
CA GLN A 238 1.25 24.03 0.97
C GLN A 238 0.09 24.46 1.89
N VAL A 239 -0.54 23.51 2.59
CA VAL A 239 -1.65 23.79 3.51
C VAL A 239 -1.15 24.35 4.85
N LEU A 240 -0.08 23.78 5.39
CA LEU A 240 0.44 24.12 6.72
C LEU A 240 1.28 25.41 6.74
N ALA A 241 1.96 25.73 5.65
CA ALA A 241 2.76 26.94 5.50
C ALA A 241 2.43 27.60 4.14
N ALA A 242 1.24 28.18 4.04
CA ALA A 242 0.80 28.84 2.82
C ALA A 242 1.77 29.97 2.43
N ASN A 243 2.14 30.02 1.15
CA ASN A 243 3.12 30.95 0.57
C ASN A 243 4.59 30.71 0.95
N ASP A 244 4.90 29.63 1.67
CA ASP A 244 6.29 29.22 1.87
C ASP A 244 6.84 28.58 0.58
N SER A 245 7.95 29.10 0.07
CA SER A 245 8.60 28.63 -1.16
C SER A 245 9.69 27.58 -0.92
N ARG A 246 9.97 27.26 0.36
CA ARG A 246 10.97 26.25 0.71
C ARG A 246 10.51 24.85 0.30
N PRO A 247 11.43 23.89 0.12
CA PRO A 247 11.07 22.50 -0.17
C PRO A 247 10.15 21.92 0.91
N ALA A 248 9.14 21.14 0.49
CA ALA A 248 8.13 20.57 1.39
C ALA A 248 8.73 19.82 2.58
N LYS A 249 9.83 19.09 2.37
CA LYS A 249 10.55 18.41 3.45
C LYS A 249 11.04 19.38 4.52
N GLN A 250 11.62 20.51 4.12
CA GLN A 250 12.14 21.50 5.07
C GLN A 250 11.02 22.11 5.91
N VAL A 251 9.89 22.44 5.28
CA VAL A 251 8.69 22.94 5.96
C VAL A 251 8.17 21.91 6.96
N LEU A 252 7.98 20.66 6.53
CA LEU A 252 7.49 19.60 7.41
C LEU A 252 8.47 19.24 8.52
N ASP A 253 9.78 19.25 8.25
CA ASP A 253 10.81 19.02 9.25
C ASP A 253 10.76 20.09 10.35
N GLU A 254 10.61 21.37 10.00
CA GLU A 254 10.51 22.46 10.98
C GLU A 254 9.24 22.34 11.82
N LEU A 255 8.09 22.10 11.17
CA LEU A 255 6.81 22.01 11.84
C LEU A 255 6.66 20.78 12.74
N THR A 256 7.39 19.71 12.45
CA THR A 256 7.24 18.42 13.14
C THR A 256 8.53 17.91 13.77
N GLN A 257 9.57 18.74 13.83
CA GLN A 257 10.91 18.39 14.31
C GLN A 257 11.51 17.17 13.58
N GLY A 258 11.23 17.04 12.28
CA GLY A 258 11.66 15.91 11.43
C GLY A 258 10.96 14.57 11.73
N GLN A 259 9.90 14.58 12.55
CA GLN A 259 9.19 13.37 12.96
C GLN A 259 7.96 13.04 12.12
N TRP A 260 7.59 13.89 11.16
CA TRP A 260 6.56 13.57 10.18
C TRP A 260 6.89 12.28 9.40
N ARG A 261 5.86 11.52 9.06
CA ARG A 261 5.99 10.31 8.23
C ARG A 261 4.87 10.25 7.21
N VAL A 262 5.22 9.84 6.00
CA VAL A 262 4.28 9.49 4.94
C VAL A 262 4.67 8.11 4.43
N TRP A 263 3.81 7.13 4.66
CA TRP A 263 3.96 5.79 4.12
C TRP A 263 3.00 5.66 2.96
N GLN A 264 3.51 5.40 1.76
CA GLN A 264 2.70 5.50 0.56
C GLN A 264 3.02 4.46 -0.50
N LYS A 265 1.99 4.13 -1.28
CA LYS A 265 2.12 3.39 -2.53
C LYS A 265 1.28 4.06 -3.61
N ILE A 266 1.97 4.52 -4.64
CA ILE A 266 1.36 5.07 -5.85
C ILE A 266 1.32 3.98 -6.93
N GLY A 267 0.27 4.01 -7.76
CA GLY A 267 0.19 3.31 -9.05
C GLY A 267 -0.37 4.26 -10.10
N TRP A 268 0.01 4.07 -11.36
CA TRP A 268 -0.46 4.91 -12.46
C TRP A 268 -0.35 4.16 -13.78
N GLY A 269 -1.03 4.68 -14.80
CA GLY A 269 -0.85 4.25 -16.17
C GLY A 269 -2.05 4.57 -17.06
N PRO A 270 -1.88 4.40 -18.38
CA PRO A 270 -2.97 4.47 -19.34
C PRO A 270 -3.83 3.20 -19.25
N SER A 271 -5.14 3.38 -19.16
CA SER A 271 -6.13 2.31 -19.28
C SER A 271 -6.83 2.38 -20.62
N GLU A 272 -6.45 1.49 -21.54
CA GLU A 272 -7.14 1.36 -22.84
C GLU A 272 -8.61 0.98 -22.65
N THR A 273 -8.92 0.09 -21.70
CA THR A 273 -10.28 -0.38 -21.45
C THR A 273 -11.20 0.72 -20.93
N ARG A 274 -10.67 1.66 -20.14
CA ARG A 274 -11.42 2.81 -19.62
C ARG A 274 -11.28 4.08 -20.47
N SER A 275 -10.40 4.05 -21.48
CA SER A 275 -10.04 5.21 -22.30
C SER A 275 -9.59 6.42 -21.46
N THR A 276 -8.83 6.17 -20.39
CA THR A 276 -8.36 7.17 -19.44
C THR A 276 -6.89 6.96 -19.09
N THR A 277 -6.23 8.02 -18.63
CA THR A 277 -4.97 7.93 -17.89
C THR A 277 -5.26 8.14 -16.41
N GLU A 278 -4.69 7.29 -15.56
CA GLU A 278 -5.08 7.19 -14.16
C GLU A 278 -3.87 7.28 -13.24
N VAL A 279 -4.10 7.86 -12.06
CA VAL A 279 -3.19 7.80 -10.92
C VAL A 279 -4.00 7.32 -9.72
N VAL A 280 -3.40 6.45 -8.92
CA VAL A 280 -3.96 5.90 -7.68
C VAL A 280 -2.94 6.08 -6.57
N MET A 281 -3.41 6.53 -5.40
CA MET A 281 -2.60 6.70 -4.21
C MET A 281 -3.24 5.98 -3.03
N LEU A 282 -2.44 5.24 -2.29
CA LEU A 282 -2.77 4.70 -0.98
C LEU A 282 -1.69 5.18 -0.01
N ALA A 283 -2.06 5.85 1.07
CA ALA A 283 -1.09 6.37 2.02
C ALA A 283 -1.60 6.47 3.44
N HIS A 284 -0.67 6.39 4.39
CA HIS A 284 -0.86 6.71 5.79
C HIS A 284 0.09 7.85 6.17
N VAL A 285 -0.41 8.82 6.92
CA VAL A 285 0.28 10.07 7.23
C VAL A 285 0.25 10.29 8.73
N TYR A 286 1.42 10.62 9.28
CA TYR A 286 1.60 11.01 10.66
C TYR A 286 2.31 12.37 10.74
N LEU A 287 1.67 13.33 11.41
CA LEU A 287 2.12 14.71 11.59
C LEU A 287 2.11 15.04 13.09
N PRO A 288 3.19 14.68 13.81
CA PRO A 288 3.28 15.00 15.23
C PRO A 288 3.28 16.52 15.42
N PHE A 289 2.76 16.98 16.57
CA PHE A 289 2.62 18.39 16.96
C PHE A 289 1.61 19.23 16.16
N ILE A 290 1.17 18.78 14.99
CA ILE A 290 0.07 19.42 14.26
C ILE A 290 -1.25 19.05 14.93
N GLN A 291 -1.98 20.03 15.47
CA GLN A 291 -3.29 19.85 16.10
C GLN A 291 -3.33 18.75 17.19
N GLY A 292 -2.27 18.65 17.99
CA GLY A 292 -2.18 17.63 19.05
C GLY A 292 -1.70 16.25 18.58
N GLY A 293 -1.26 16.12 17.32
CA GLY A 293 -0.80 14.86 16.74
C GLY A 293 -1.78 14.35 15.70
N ARG A 294 -1.70 14.91 14.48
CA ARG A 294 -2.59 14.55 13.38
C ARG A 294 -2.12 13.27 12.70
N GLU A 295 -3.05 12.35 12.50
CA GLU A 295 -2.80 11.08 11.85
C GLU A 295 -3.99 10.73 10.95
N PHE A 296 -3.74 10.24 9.74
CA PHE A 296 -4.81 9.82 8.83
C PHE A 296 -4.35 8.84 7.77
N THR A 297 -5.28 8.02 7.29
CA THR A 297 -5.10 7.14 6.13
C THR A 297 -5.92 7.66 4.96
N LEU A 298 -5.43 7.58 3.72
CA LEU A 298 -6.18 7.95 2.54
C LEU A 298 -6.02 6.97 1.41
N ALA A 299 -7.07 6.88 0.59
CA ALA A 299 -7.04 6.24 -0.71
C ALA A 299 -7.69 7.17 -1.75
N ALA A 300 -7.05 7.32 -2.89
CA ALA A 300 -7.49 8.20 -3.95
C ALA A 300 -7.23 7.62 -5.32
N GLN A 301 -8.10 7.97 -6.27
CA GLN A 301 -7.93 7.70 -7.69
C GLN A 301 -8.36 8.92 -8.47
N ASN A 302 -7.49 9.40 -9.37
CA ASN A 302 -7.81 10.42 -10.34
C ASN A 302 -7.62 9.85 -11.75
N SER A 303 -8.41 10.38 -12.69
CA SER A 303 -8.33 10.02 -14.10
C SER A 303 -8.62 11.22 -14.97
N VAL A 304 -7.95 11.29 -16.12
CA VAL A 304 -8.28 12.21 -17.20
C VAL A 304 -8.60 11.43 -18.48
N PRO A 305 -9.46 11.96 -19.38
CA PRO A 305 -9.76 11.30 -20.64
C PRO A 305 -8.52 11.08 -21.53
N GLY A 306 -8.52 9.97 -22.27
CA GLY A 306 -7.44 9.57 -23.18
C GLY A 306 -6.39 8.72 -22.48
N ALA A 307 -6.21 7.49 -22.97
CA ALA A 307 -5.22 6.54 -22.48
C ALA A 307 -3.84 6.80 -23.09
N SER A 308 -3.11 7.75 -22.51
CA SER A 308 -1.77 8.14 -22.95
C SER A 308 -0.85 8.47 -21.76
N GLU A 309 0.40 8.02 -21.84
CA GLU A 309 1.47 8.38 -20.89
C GLU A 309 1.67 9.90 -20.81
N GLU A 310 1.44 10.63 -21.90
CA GLU A 310 1.55 12.10 -21.96
C GLU A 310 0.61 12.80 -20.96
N HIS A 311 -0.51 12.16 -20.62
CA HIS A 311 -1.50 12.70 -19.69
C HIS A 311 -1.15 12.45 -18.21
N LEU A 312 -0.10 11.69 -17.89
CA LEU A 312 0.21 11.32 -16.51
C LEU A 312 0.55 12.52 -15.64
N ALA A 313 1.35 13.46 -16.15
CA ALA A 313 1.71 14.66 -15.41
C ALA A 313 0.48 15.50 -15.04
N ALA A 314 -0.44 15.70 -15.99
CA ALA A 314 -1.69 16.41 -15.76
C ALA A 314 -2.58 15.69 -14.74
N THR A 315 -2.69 14.36 -14.84
CA THR A 315 -3.46 13.54 -13.89
C THR A 315 -2.90 13.63 -12.47
N GLY A 316 -1.56 13.59 -12.33
CA GLY A 316 -0.87 13.74 -11.06
C GLY A 316 -1.07 15.13 -10.44
N LEU A 317 -0.93 16.20 -11.23
CA LEU A 317 -1.19 17.57 -10.77
C LEU A 317 -2.64 17.75 -10.30
N GLN A 318 -3.60 17.15 -11.00
CA GLN A 318 -5.00 17.16 -10.58
C GLN A 318 -5.19 16.41 -9.24
N MET A 319 -4.52 15.27 -9.06
CA MET A 319 -4.57 14.52 -7.79
C MET A 319 -3.96 15.32 -6.64
N GLN A 320 -2.81 15.97 -6.87
CA GLN A 320 -2.18 16.85 -5.87
C GLN A 320 -3.10 18.02 -5.50
N ALA A 321 -3.74 18.67 -6.46
CA ALA A 321 -4.70 19.74 -6.17
C ALA A 321 -5.88 19.24 -5.31
N ASN A 322 -6.38 18.03 -5.58
CA ASN A 322 -7.42 17.39 -4.77
C ASN A 322 -6.93 17.11 -3.34
N PHE A 323 -5.69 16.65 -3.17
CA PHE A 323 -5.09 16.48 -1.83
C PHE A 323 -4.93 17.80 -1.11
N THR A 324 -4.40 18.84 -1.75
CA THR A 324 -4.31 20.18 -1.16
C THR A 324 -5.68 20.66 -0.69
N HIS A 325 -6.73 20.48 -1.50
CA HIS A 325 -8.10 20.85 -1.10
C HIS A 325 -8.58 20.06 0.11
N ALA A 326 -8.44 18.73 0.10
CA ALA A 326 -8.86 17.86 1.19
C ALA A 326 -8.10 18.14 2.49
N PHE A 327 -6.77 18.32 2.42
CA PHE A 327 -5.95 18.64 3.58
C PHE A 327 -6.28 20.04 4.11
N LYS A 328 -6.65 20.98 3.26
CA LYS A 328 -7.15 22.29 3.70
C LYS A 328 -8.41 22.13 4.54
N GLN A 329 -9.34 21.25 4.16
CA GLN A 329 -10.55 20.99 4.96
C GLN A 329 -10.22 20.25 6.26
N LEU A 330 -9.38 19.21 6.18
CA LEU A 330 -8.97 18.39 7.32
C LEU A 330 -8.22 19.18 8.40
N LEU A 331 -7.29 20.05 7.97
CA LEU A 331 -6.34 20.74 8.86
C LEU A 331 -6.79 22.16 9.23
N LYS A 332 -7.77 22.75 8.55
CA LYS A 332 -8.34 24.06 8.93
C LYS A 332 -9.52 23.99 9.89
N SER A 333 -10.03 22.81 10.23
CA SER A 333 -11.14 22.71 11.18
C SER A 333 -10.69 23.06 12.61
N GLN A 334 -10.64 24.37 12.90
CA GLN A 334 -11.01 25.00 14.16
C GLN A 334 -11.91 26.19 13.84
#